data_AF-A0A517YTP0-F1
#
_entry.id   AF-A0A517YTP0-F1
#
_cell.length_a   1.000
_cell.length_b   1.000
_cell.length_c   1.000
_cell.angle_alpha   90.00
_cell.angle_beta   90.00
_cell.angle_gamma   90.00
#
_symmetry.space_group_name_H-M   'P 1'
#
loop_
_entity.id
_entity.type
_entity.pdbx_description
1 polymer ?
#
loop_
_entity_poly.entity_id
_entity_poly.type
_entity_poly.pdbx_seq_one_letter_code
_entity_poly.pdbx_strand_id
1 'polypeptide(L)'
;MSKSFSPSAIAASAILASCGMATFTSASMTVDGIITAADGYTYNQEMSFTYKNKGKGKDADEHIVAPETAWFRHKVNTSGIQVALTLPTGYVDNSYGDNSVGWDKNHKLTELSGSDKAYFLIRDKNNHDNNIFLKVDYLARKLEIEDKGKDAGKLKKNEYKDESKAKINGGKEIKADEKDANKLDPFWSEFSRSSSMEWNMNNFMLDGSGGLISGSESLVTDSPDTVSDSSYDLVDPSSYSDWRFDVTYEFSLTAAALAGAGITEVEILLQNIDDKKADEIVHASPSKYPENSIGNFTPVPEPASIALLLCGAGMVGARRRKNA
;
A
#
# COMPACT_ATOMS: atom_id res chain seq x y z
N MET A 1 27.84 12.67 -22.93
CA MET A 1 26.57 13.40 -22.74
C MET A 1 25.74 12.62 -21.72
N SER A 2 25.86 12.93 -20.42
CA SER A 2 24.94 12.40 -19.41
C SER A 2 23.63 13.18 -19.51
N LYS A 3 22.54 12.51 -19.89
CA LYS A 3 21.20 13.10 -19.76
C LYS A 3 20.90 13.16 -18.27
N SER A 4 20.96 14.35 -17.67
CA SER A 4 20.39 14.57 -16.34
C SER A 4 18.87 14.49 -16.49
N PHE A 5 18.31 13.31 -16.24
CA PHE A 5 16.91 13.21 -15.91
C PHE A 5 16.78 13.78 -14.49
N SER A 6 16.08 14.90 -14.35
CA SER A 6 15.52 15.28 -13.06
C SER A 6 14.25 14.43 -12.91
N PRO A 7 14.25 13.32 -12.14
CA PRO A 7 12.99 12.70 -11.76
C PRO A 7 12.15 13.79 -11.11
N SER A 8 10.91 13.93 -11.58
CA SER A 8 9.93 14.78 -10.93
C SER A 8 9.58 14.10 -9.62
N ALA A 9 10.45 14.22 -8.62
CA ALA A 9 10.16 13.73 -7.29
C ALA A 9 8.95 14.53 -6.81
N ILE A 10 7.77 13.90 -6.81
CA ILE A 10 6.62 14.45 -6.12
C ILE A 10 6.93 14.24 -4.64
N ALA A 11 7.60 15.22 -4.06
CA ALA A 11 7.72 15.30 -2.63
C ALA A 11 6.32 15.58 -2.09
N ALA A 12 5.59 14.54 -1.70
CA ALA A 12 4.68 14.66 -0.58
C ALA A 12 5.54 14.91 0.67
N SER A 13 6.21 16.06 0.74
CA SER A 13 6.93 16.47 1.93
C SER A 13 5.87 16.78 2.98
N ALA A 14 5.61 15.78 3.83
CA ALA A 14 4.98 16.01 5.10
C ALA A 14 5.91 16.95 5.88
N ILE A 15 5.58 18.25 5.92
CA ILE A 15 6.22 19.16 6.85
C ILE A 15 5.75 18.72 8.23
N LEU A 16 6.58 17.90 8.90
CA LEU A 16 6.39 17.58 10.30
C LEU A 16 6.39 18.89 11.09
N ALA A 17 5.21 19.38 11.44
CA ALA A 17 5.06 20.26 12.59
C ALA A 17 5.41 19.42 13.81
N SER A 18 6.47 19.81 14.52
CA SER A 18 6.83 19.25 15.81
C SER A 18 5.71 19.54 16.83
N CYS A 19 4.66 18.73 16.81
CA CYS A 19 3.63 18.76 17.84
C CYS A 19 4.26 18.27 19.15
N GLY A 20 4.18 19.10 20.19
CA GLY A 20 4.64 18.77 21.53
C GLY A 20 4.11 17.40 21.97
N MET A 21 4.99 16.59 22.52
CA MET A 21 4.71 15.19 22.90
C MET A 21 3.62 15.14 23.97
N ALA A 22 2.36 15.01 23.56
CA ALA A 22 1.36 14.38 24.40
C ALA A 22 1.81 12.92 24.59
N THR A 23 1.77 12.43 25.83
CA THR A 23 2.05 11.03 26.15
C THR A 23 0.92 10.17 25.58
N PHE A 24 1.02 9.82 24.30
CA PHE A 24 0.16 8.82 23.71
C PHE A 24 0.53 7.47 24.32
N THR A 25 -0.45 6.74 24.83
CA THR A 25 -0.30 5.31 25.09
C THR A 25 0.20 4.68 23.80
N SER A 26 1.35 3.99 23.86
CA SER A 26 1.94 3.33 22.71
C SER A 26 1.01 2.20 22.24
N ALA A 27 0.08 2.52 21.35
CA ALA A 27 -0.62 1.49 20.59
C ALA A 27 0.46 0.64 19.90
N SER A 28 0.35 -0.68 20.02
CA SER A 28 1.26 -1.59 19.34
C SER A 28 1.27 -1.28 17.84
N MET A 29 2.41 -1.47 17.19
CA MET A 29 2.45 -1.50 15.72
C MET A 29 1.92 -2.86 15.30
N THR A 30 0.60 -2.93 15.05
CA THR A 30 -0.04 -4.12 14.48
C THR A 30 0.01 -3.97 12.99
N VAL A 31 0.59 -4.94 12.28
CA VAL A 31 0.63 -4.97 10.82
C VAL A 31 -0.14 -6.20 10.38
N ASP A 32 -1.39 -6.01 10.00
CA ASP A 32 -2.32 -7.10 9.69
C ASP A 32 -3.02 -6.92 8.35
N GLY A 33 -2.86 -5.78 7.68
CA GLY A 33 -3.44 -5.49 6.37
C GLY A 33 -4.78 -4.76 6.47
N ILE A 34 -5.25 -4.43 7.67
CA ILE A 34 -6.43 -3.61 7.92
C ILE A 34 -6.05 -2.35 8.66
N ILE A 35 -6.64 -1.24 8.23
CA ILE A 35 -6.53 0.03 8.94
C ILE A 35 -7.76 0.21 9.83
N THR A 36 -7.53 0.23 11.13
CA THR A 36 -8.53 0.50 12.17
C THR A 36 -8.17 1.76 12.97
N ALA A 37 -9.12 2.26 13.75
CA ALA A 37 -8.83 3.33 14.70
C ALA A 37 -7.83 2.90 15.80
N ALA A 38 -7.74 1.60 16.09
CA ALA A 38 -6.85 1.06 17.12
C ALA A 38 -5.37 1.15 16.70
N ASP A 39 -5.07 1.22 15.41
CA ASP A 39 -3.70 1.34 14.90
C ASP A 39 -3.07 2.69 15.20
N GLY A 40 -3.88 3.71 15.51
CA GLY A 40 -3.37 4.97 16.05
C GLY A 40 -2.47 5.74 15.08
N TYR A 41 -2.77 5.68 13.77
CA TYR A 41 -2.12 6.52 12.76
C TYR A 41 -2.25 8.01 13.12
N THR A 42 -1.12 8.68 13.34
CA THR A 42 -1.09 10.09 13.75
C THR A 42 -1.05 11.05 12.57
N TYR A 43 -0.59 10.58 11.41
CA TYR A 43 -0.64 11.30 10.15
C TYR A 43 -1.61 10.59 9.20
N ASN A 44 -2.53 11.36 8.63
CA ASN A 44 -3.51 10.88 7.66
C ASN A 44 -3.60 11.91 6.54
N GLN A 45 -3.18 11.54 5.33
CA GLN A 45 -3.23 12.40 4.17
C GLN A 45 -4.07 11.77 3.08
N GLU A 46 -5.07 12.54 2.65
CA GLU A 46 -5.77 12.28 1.41
C GLU A 46 -4.87 12.68 0.24
N MET A 47 -4.79 11.82 -0.77
CA MET A 47 -4.01 12.06 -1.98
C MET A 47 -4.91 11.92 -3.19
N SER A 48 -4.85 12.91 -4.08
CA SER A 48 -5.40 12.75 -5.42
C SER A 48 -4.52 11.77 -6.18
N PHE A 49 -5.13 10.69 -6.63
CA PHE A 49 -4.52 9.64 -7.42
C PHE A 49 -4.89 9.83 -8.88
N THR A 50 -3.88 10.03 -9.72
CA THR A 50 -4.07 10.13 -11.16
C THR A 50 -3.22 9.07 -11.83
N TYR A 51 -3.79 8.30 -12.74
CA TYR A 51 -3.05 7.29 -13.48
C TYR A 51 -3.03 7.55 -14.98
N LYS A 52 -1.96 7.11 -15.65
CA LYS A 52 -1.82 7.16 -17.09
C LYS A 52 -1.98 5.76 -17.68
N ASN A 53 -3.08 5.49 -18.36
CA ASN A 53 -3.20 4.24 -19.10
C ASN A 53 -2.34 4.33 -20.37
N LYS A 54 -1.24 3.56 -20.44
CA LYS A 54 -0.49 3.42 -21.70
C LYS A 54 -1.17 2.33 -22.52
N GLY A 55 -2.04 2.74 -23.44
CA GLY A 55 -2.56 1.83 -24.46
C GLY A 55 -1.43 1.03 -25.14
N LYS A 56 -1.72 -0.18 -25.63
CA LYS A 56 -0.76 -0.96 -26.40
C LYS A 56 -0.55 -0.30 -27.76
N GLY A 57 0.62 0.29 -28.02
CA GLY A 57 1.02 0.76 -29.35
C GLY A 57 1.60 2.17 -29.38
N LYS A 58 1.85 2.68 -30.60
CA LYS A 58 2.39 4.02 -30.85
C LYS A 58 1.37 5.15 -30.63
N ASP A 59 0.11 4.79 -30.41
CA ASP A 59 -1.03 5.69 -30.25
C ASP A 59 -1.65 5.56 -28.85
N ALA A 60 -0.81 5.33 -27.83
CA ALA A 60 -1.25 5.31 -26.44
C ALA A 60 -1.70 6.71 -26.01
N ASP A 61 -2.97 7.03 -26.24
CA ASP A 61 -3.57 8.24 -25.69
C ASP A 61 -3.47 8.19 -24.16
N GLU A 62 -2.86 9.23 -23.60
CA GLU A 62 -2.76 9.41 -22.15
C GLU A 62 -4.17 9.67 -21.61
N HIS A 63 -4.88 8.60 -21.26
CA HIS A 63 -6.12 8.72 -20.54
C HIS A 63 -5.81 9.04 -19.08
N ILE A 64 -5.85 10.34 -18.78
CA ILE A 64 -5.95 10.88 -17.42
C ILE A 64 -7.40 10.68 -17.00
N VAL A 65 -7.66 9.70 -16.13
CA VAL A 65 -8.98 9.57 -15.50
C VAL A 65 -9.08 10.57 -14.35
N ALA A 66 -10.31 10.93 -13.99
CA ALA A 66 -10.59 11.84 -12.88
C ALA A 66 -9.83 11.39 -11.62
N PRO A 67 -9.30 12.32 -10.82
CA PRO A 67 -8.57 11.97 -9.63
C PRO A 67 -9.47 11.16 -8.70
N GLU A 68 -9.00 9.99 -8.31
CA GLU A 68 -9.60 9.20 -7.25
C GLU A 68 -8.86 9.46 -5.93
N THR A 69 -9.48 9.10 -4.81
CA THR A 69 -8.90 9.33 -3.48
C THR A 69 -8.10 8.12 -3.02
N ALA A 70 -6.79 8.29 -2.88
CA ALA A 70 -5.94 7.38 -2.13
C ALA A 70 -5.67 7.93 -0.72
N TRP A 71 -5.31 7.05 0.22
CA TRP A 71 -4.97 7.43 1.59
C TRP A 71 -3.56 6.99 1.94
N PHE A 72 -2.75 7.95 2.41
CA PHE A 72 -1.44 7.68 2.98
C PHE A 72 -1.45 7.98 4.47
N ARG A 73 -1.14 6.98 5.27
CA ARG A 73 -1.15 7.06 6.73
C ARG A 73 0.19 6.63 7.28
N HIS A 74 0.65 7.30 8.33
CA HIS A 74 1.78 6.82 9.09
C HIS A 74 1.71 7.22 10.55
N LYS A 75 2.44 6.49 11.39
CA LYS A 75 2.78 6.89 12.75
C LYS A 75 4.28 6.69 12.95
N VAL A 76 4.89 7.63 13.66
CA VAL A 76 6.30 7.59 14.05
C VAL A 76 6.34 7.67 15.57
N ASN A 77 7.03 6.74 16.21
CA ASN A 77 7.21 6.70 17.66
C ASN A 77 8.60 6.16 18.03
N THR A 78 8.87 6.00 19.32
CA THR A 78 10.16 5.49 19.81
C THR A 78 10.48 4.06 19.41
N SER A 79 9.47 3.27 19.03
CA SER A 79 9.63 1.88 18.59
C SER A 79 9.87 1.77 17.09
N GLY A 80 9.64 2.83 16.32
CA GLY A 80 9.87 2.87 14.87
C GLY A 80 8.78 3.61 14.10
N ILE A 81 8.48 3.12 12.90
CA ILE A 81 7.41 3.62 12.04
C ILE A 81 6.44 2.52 11.66
N GLN A 82 5.19 2.91 11.44
CA GLN A 82 4.20 2.11 10.73
C GLN A 82 3.56 2.99 9.66
N VAL A 83 3.38 2.41 8.48
CA VAL A 83 2.94 3.09 7.26
C VAL A 83 1.83 2.27 6.62
N ALA A 84 0.81 2.93 6.11
CA ALA A 84 -0.19 2.33 5.24
C ALA A 84 -0.48 3.20 4.02
N LEU A 85 -0.68 2.52 2.89
CA LEU A 85 -1.14 3.10 1.63
C LEU A 85 -2.38 2.35 1.18
N THR A 86 -3.53 3.03 1.14
CA THR A 86 -4.78 2.50 0.60
C THR A 86 -5.04 3.13 -0.76
N LEU A 87 -5.20 2.28 -1.78
CA LEU A 87 -5.52 2.69 -3.14
C LEU A 87 -7.04 2.77 -3.35
N PRO A 88 -7.51 3.60 -4.28
CA PRO A 88 -8.92 3.68 -4.58
C PRO A 88 -9.39 2.41 -5.32
N THR A 89 -10.57 1.92 -4.94
CA THR A 89 -11.16 0.71 -5.52
C THR A 89 -11.53 0.86 -6.99
N GLY A 90 -11.72 2.10 -7.49
CA GLY A 90 -11.93 2.36 -8.91
C GLY A 90 -10.70 1.98 -9.75
N TYR A 91 -9.51 2.24 -9.20
CA TYR A 91 -8.23 1.86 -9.80
C TYR A 91 -7.91 0.36 -9.68
N VAL A 92 -7.93 -0.17 -8.46
CA VAL A 92 -7.60 -1.57 -8.15
C VAL A 92 -8.30 -1.98 -6.86
N ASP A 93 -8.74 -3.23 -6.79
CA ASP A 93 -9.47 -3.80 -5.66
C ASP A 93 -9.10 -5.28 -5.47
N ASN A 94 -9.58 -5.88 -4.38
CA ASN A 94 -9.44 -7.32 -4.11
C ASN A 94 -10.66 -8.14 -4.50
N SER A 95 -11.44 -7.71 -5.48
CA SER A 95 -12.51 -8.55 -6.00
C SER A 95 -11.85 -9.75 -6.71
N TYR A 96 -12.01 -10.95 -6.15
CA TYR A 96 -11.32 -12.16 -6.63
C TYR A 96 -12.22 -13.40 -6.46
N GLY A 97 -12.06 -14.40 -7.33
CA GLY A 97 -12.82 -15.64 -7.32
C GLY A 97 -14.31 -15.35 -7.48
N ASP A 98 -15.14 -15.96 -6.64
CA ASP A 98 -16.59 -15.68 -6.59
C ASP A 98 -16.94 -14.22 -6.27
N ASN A 99 -16.00 -13.46 -5.70
CA ASN A 99 -16.21 -12.05 -5.36
C ASN A 99 -15.73 -11.10 -6.46
N SER A 100 -15.28 -11.60 -7.61
CA SER A 100 -14.74 -10.76 -8.69
C SER A 100 -15.80 -9.82 -9.27
N VAL A 101 -15.44 -8.55 -9.51
CA VAL A 101 -16.34 -7.54 -10.09
C VAL A 101 -15.58 -6.67 -11.10
N GLY A 102 -16.11 -6.53 -12.31
CA GLY A 102 -15.59 -5.61 -13.32
C GLY A 102 -14.23 -5.97 -13.96
N TRP A 103 -13.82 -7.23 -13.93
CA TRP A 103 -12.58 -7.72 -14.57
C TRP A 103 -12.79 -8.10 -16.02
N ASP A 104 -11.91 -7.63 -16.91
CA ASP A 104 -12.00 -7.80 -18.36
C ASP A 104 -11.54 -9.17 -18.88
N LYS A 105 -10.90 -9.95 -18.02
CA LYS A 105 -10.35 -11.28 -18.28
C LYS A 105 -10.29 -12.08 -16.99
N ASN A 106 -10.29 -13.40 -17.15
CA ASN A 106 -9.89 -14.28 -16.06
C ASN A 106 -8.47 -13.95 -15.63
N HIS A 107 -8.29 -13.65 -14.34
CA HIS A 107 -6.99 -13.50 -13.72
C HIS A 107 -6.77 -14.64 -12.72
N LYS A 108 -5.54 -15.14 -12.68
CA LYS A 108 -5.21 -16.33 -11.89
C LYS A 108 -4.66 -15.95 -10.53
N LEU A 109 -4.94 -16.76 -9.52
CA LEU A 109 -4.35 -16.59 -8.18
C LEU A 109 -2.83 -16.59 -8.24
N THR A 110 -2.27 -17.41 -9.13
CA THR A 110 -0.83 -17.51 -9.39
C THR A 110 -0.23 -16.23 -9.98
N GLU A 111 -1.06 -15.35 -10.55
CA GLU A 111 -0.66 -14.07 -11.12
C GLU A 111 -0.69 -12.95 -10.09
N LEU A 112 -1.24 -13.13 -8.88
CA LEU A 112 -1.21 -12.10 -7.84
C LEU A 112 0.16 -12.00 -7.14
N SER A 113 0.81 -13.15 -6.90
CA SER A 113 2.12 -13.21 -6.23
C SER A 113 3.20 -12.53 -7.08
N GLY A 114 3.84 -11.49 -6.53
CA GLY A 114 4.89 -10.77 -7.22
C GLY A 114 4.42 -9.85 -8.35
N SER A 115 3.11 -9.72 -8.57
CA SER A 115 2.60 -8.82 -9.58
C SER A 115 2.51 -7.40 -9.04
N ASP A 116 1.86 -7.24 -7.89
CA ASP A 116 1.55 -5.94 -7.31
C ASP A 116 2.56 -5.46 -6.30
N LYS A 117 2.98 -4.20 -6.43
CA LYS A 117 4.02 -3.60 -5.58
C LYS A 117 3.77 -2.12 -5.33
N ALA A 118 4.11 -1.67 -4.13
CA ALA A 118 4.21 -0.26 -3.77
C ALA A 118 5.65 0.12 -3.42
N TYR A 119 6.07 1.33 -3.79
CA TYR A 119 7.42 1.84 -3.58
C TYR A 119 7.44 2.99 -2.58
N PHE A 120 8.32 2.88 -1.59
CA PHE A 120 8.48 3.84 -0.51
C PHE A 120 9.94 4.25 -0.38
N LEU A 121 10.18 5.52 -0.12
CA LEU A 121 11.46 6.06 0.29
C LEU A 121 11.32 6.58 1.72
N ILE A 122 12.06 5.97 2.63
CA ILE A 122 12.23 6.46 4.00
C ILE A 122 13.61 7.10 4.05
N ARG A 123 13.72 8.37 4.46
CA ARG A 123 15.01 9.04 4.55
C ARG A 123 15.13 9.88 5.81
N ASP A 124 16.36 10.20 6.17
CA ASP A 124 16.63 11.18 7.19
C ASP A 124 16.35 12.58 6.65
N LYS A 125 15.52 13.35 7.37
CA LYS A 125 15.14 14.72 6.99
C LYS A 125 16.32 15.70 7.00
N ASN A 126 17.32 15.45 7.83
CA ASN A 126 18.50 16.30 7.98
C ASN A 126 19.65 15.84 7.07
N ASN A 127 19.66 14.59 6.62
CA ASN A 127 20.63 14.04 5.69
C ASN A 127 20.02 13.01 4.72
N HIS A 128 19.61 13.45 3.54
CA HIS A 128 18.90 12.60 2.57
C HIS A 128 19.73 11.42 2.02
N ASP A 129 21.06 11.41 2.22
CA ASP A 129 21.91 10.27 1.86
C ASP A 129 21.65 9.04 2.76
N ASN A 130 21.12 9.28 3.96
CA ASN A 130 20.65 8.23 4.86
C ASN A 130 19.22 7.87 4.48
N ASN A 131 19.04 6.75 3.79
CA ASN A 131 17.74 6.34 3.29
C ASN A 131 17.58 4.81 3.20
N ILE A 132 16.32 4.39 3.23
CA ILE A 132 15.85 3.05 2.96
C ILE A 132 14.84 3.19 1.83
N PHE A 133 15.18 2.63 0.68
CA PHE A 133 14.22 2.39 -0.38
C PHE A 133 13.55 1.03 -0.13
N LEU A 134 12.23 1.01 -0.07
CA LEU A 134 11.42 -0.17 0.09
C LEU A 134 10.54 -0.39 -1.13
N LYS A 135 10.54 -1.63 -1.59
CA LYS A 135 9.54 -2.17 -2.50
C LYS A 135 8.76 -3.22 -1.71
N VAL A 136 7.49 -2.94 -1.45
CA VAL A 136 6.60 -3.81 -0.69
C VAL A 136 5.75 -4.60 -1.67
N ASP A 137 5.86 -5.91 -1.62
CA ASP A 137 5.04 -6.83 -2.42
C ASP A 137 3.65 -6.95 -1.81
N TYR A 138 2.64 -7.02 -2.67
CA TYR A 138 1.26 -7.04 -2.22
C TYR A 138 0.90 -8.33 -1.49
N LEU A 139 1.42 -9.47 -1.95
CA LEU A 139 1.12 -10.77 -1.36
C LEU A 139 2.41 -11.47 -0.94
N ALA A 140 2.48 -12.03 0.28
CA ALA A 140 3.68 -12.73 0.77
C ALA A 140 3.69 -14.21 0.47
N ARG A 141 2.83 -14.64 -0.45
CA ARG A 141 2.54 -16.04 -0.66
C ARG A 141 2.39 -16.35 -2.13
N LYS A 142 2.75 -17.58 -2.45
CA LYS A 142 2.42 -18.24 -3.70
C LYS A 142 1.48 -19.39 -3.40
N LEU A 143 0.24 -19.25 -3.89
CA LEU A 143 -0.74 -20.33 -3.87
C LEU A 143 -0.79 -21.01 -5.23
N GLU A 144 -0.86 -22.34 -5.24
CA GLU A 144 -1.14 -23.14 -6.43
C GLU A 144 -2.31 -24.07 -6.11
N ILE A 145 -3.34 -24.06 -6.96
CA ILE A 145 -4.49 -24.94 -6.87
C ILE A 145 -4.35 -26.05 -7.91
N GLU A 146 -4.76 -27.26 -7.58
CA GLU A 146 -4.81 -28.37 -8.52
C GLU A 146 -5.92 -28.10 -9.56
N ASP A 147 -5.56 -28.10 -10.84
CA ASP A 147 -6.47 -27.71 -11.93
C ASP A 147 -7.25 -28.90 -12.49
N LYS A 148 -6.86 -30.14 -12.17
CA LYS A 148 -7.36 -31.35 -12.83
C LYS A 148 -7.54 -32.55 -11.91
N GLY A 149 -8.38 -33.47 -12.36
CA GLY A 149 -8.60 -34.77 -11.74
C GLY A 149 -9.46 -34.71 -10.48
N LYS A 150 -9.43 -35.78 -9.69
CA LYS A 150 -10.22 -35.94 -8.46
C LYS A 150 -9.89 -34.92 -7.35
N ASP A 151 -8.80 -34.20 -7.51
CA ASP A 151 -8.27 -33.24 -6.56
C ASP A 151 -8.39 -31.79 -7.08
N ALA A 152 -9.05 -31.57 -8.22
CA ALA A 152 -9.28 -30.24 -8.76
C ALA A 152 -9.95 -29.33 -7.71
N GLY A 153 -9.46 -28.10 -7.58
CA GLY A 153 -9.91 -27.13 -6.57
C GLY A 153 -9.21 -27.26 -5.21
N LYS A 154 -8.37 -28.28 -5.01
CA LYS A 154 -7.58 -28.39 -3.77
C LYS A 154 -6.28 -27.61 -3.85
N LEU A 155 -5.84 -27.09 -2.72
CA LEU A 155 -4.54 -26.44 -2.58
C LEU A 155 -3.41 -27.44 -2.79
N LYS A 156 -2.66 -27.22 -3.87
CA LYS A 156 -1.46 -27.98 -4.24
C LYS A 156 -0.23 -27.43 -3.55
N LYS A 157 -0.16 -26.10 -3.41
CA LYS A 157 0.99 -25.41 -2.82
C LYS A 157 0.55 -24.15 -2.08
N ASN A 158 1.10 -23.96 -0.87
CA ASN A 158 1.08 -22.70 -0.14
C ASN A 158 2.51 -22.45 0.34
N GLU A 159 3.20 -21.55 -0.34
CA GLU A 159 4.59 -21.22 -0.06
C GLU A 159 4.70 -19.74 0.29
N TYR A 160 5.39 -19.42 1.38
CA TYR A 160 5.79 -18.05 1.66
C TYR A 160 6.79 -17.61 0.59
N LYS A 161 6.46 -16.56 -0.15
CA LYS A 161 7.26 -16.03 -1.26
C LYS A 161 7.08 -14.52 -1.33
N ASP A 162 7.82 -13.84 -0.47
CA ASP A 162 7.79 -12.39 -0.37
C ASP A 162 8.77 -11.76 -1.37
N GLU A 163 8.26 -11.12 -2.42
CA GLU A 163 9.11 -10.42 -3.39
C GLU A 163 9.51 -9.00 -2.97
N SER A 164 9.28 -8.64 -1.71
CA SER A 164 9.70 -7.36 -1.16
C SER A 164 11.21 -7.21 -1.20
N LYS A 165 11.65 -5.98 -1.44
CA LYS A 165 13.06 -5.62 -1.59
C LYS A 165 13.37 -4.34 -0.84
N ALA A 166 14.60 -4.24 -0.35
CA ALA A 166 15.13 -3.05 0.28
C ALA A 166 16.47 -2.63 -0.34
N LYS A 167 16.77 -1.34 -0.32
CA LYS A 167 18.12 -0.80 -0.53
C LYS A 167 18.40 0.23 0.57
N ILE A 168 19.52 0.08 1.26
CA ILE A 168 19.93 1.00 2.34
C ILE A 168 21.08 1.85 1.82
N ASN A 169 20.95 3.18 1.91
CA ASN A 169 21.96 4.18 1.56
C ASN A 169 22.57 3.97 0.16
N GLY A 170 21.71 3.67 -0.83
CA GLY A 170 22.14 3.39 -2.22
C GLY A 170 22.92 2.07 -2.39
N GLY A 171 22.96 1.21 -1.37
CA GLY A 171 23.64 -0.07 -1.37
C GLY A 171 23.00 -1.13 -2.27
N LYS A 172 23.48 -2.36 -2.14
CA LYS A 172 22.96 -3.51 -2.89
C LYS A 172 21.50 -3.78 -2.48
N GLU A 173 20.70 -4.22 -3.45
CA GLU A 173 19.35 -4.71 -3.18
C GLU A 173 19.38 -5.96 -2.28
N ILE A 174 18.56 -5.91 -1.24
CA ILE A 174 18.30 -6.97 -0.26
C ILE A 174 16.89 -7.50 -0.55
N LYS A 175 16.69 -8.83 -0.51
CA LYS A 175 15.40 -9.48 -0.80
C LYS A 175 14.82 -10.12 0.46
N ALA A 176 13.50 -10.06 0.62
CA ALA A 176 12.80 -10.64 1.76
C ALA A 176 12.75 -12.18 1.70
N ASP A 177 12.57 -12.74 0.51
CA ASP A 177 12.64 -14.18 0.29
C ASP A 177 14.09 -14.59 -0.05
N GLU A 178 14.82 -15.07 0.96
CA GLU A 178 16.08 -15.79 0.81
C GLU A 178 15.86 -17.23 1.28
N LYS A 179 16.08 -18.19 0.36
CA LYS A 179 15.83 -19.63 0.60
C LYS A 179 16.62 -20.21 1.79
N ASP A 180 17.70 -19.54 2.18
CA ASP A 180 18.50 -19.87 3.34
C ASP A 180 18.27 -18.82 4.41
N ALA A 181 17.49 -19.16 5.44
CA ALA A 181 17.17 -18.24 6.55
C ALA A 181 18.43 -17.69 7.24
N ASN A 182 19.58 -18.39 7.20
CA ASN A 182 20.84 -17.90 7.77
C ASN A 182 21.51 -16.83 6.91
N LYS A 183 21.05 -16.64 5.67
CA LYS A 183 21.48 -15.58 4.76
C LYS A 183 20.50 -14.41 4.70
N LEU A 184 19.38 -14.49 5.42
CA LEU A 184 18.45 -13.39 5.52
C LEU A 184 19.19 -12.20 6.15
N ASP A 185 19.14 -11.06 5.47
CA ASP A 185 19.73 -9.84 6.00
C ASP A 185 19.01 -9.46 7.31
N PRO A 186 19.75 -9.08 8.37
CA PRO A 186 19.16 -8.65 9.64
C PRO A 186 18.12 -7.54 9.51
N PHE A 187 18.14 -6.76 8.42
CA PHE A 187 17.09 -5.81 8.12
C PHE A 187 15.69 -6.42 8.16
N TRP A 188 15.51 -7.64 7.67
CA TRP A 188 14.18 -8.26 7.57
C TRP A 188 13.62 -8.75 8.90
N SER A 189 14.44 -8.94 9.94
CA SER A 189 13.90 -9.16 11.30
C SER A 189 13.33 -7.89 11.91
N GLU A 190 13.64 -6.73 11.34
CA GLU A 190 13.18 -5.41 11.78
C GLU A 190 12.07 -4.84 10.89
N PHE A 191 11.61 -5.62 9.92
CA PHE A 191 10.55 -5.27 8.99
C PHE A 191 9.36 -6.23 9.15
N SER A 192 8.15 -5.69 9.15
CA SER A 192 6.93 -6.47 9.08
C SER A 192 6.01 -5.84 8.06
N ARG A 193 5.28 -6.66 7.30
CA ARG A 193 4.30 -6.19 6.33
C ARG A 193 3.06 -7.06 6.31
N SER A 194 1.98 -6.49 5.81
CA SER A 194 0.77 -7.21 5.43
C SER A 194 0.05 -6.42 4.34
N SER A 195 -0.98 -7.02 3.78
CA SER A 195 -1.89 -6.35 2.87
C SER A 195 -3.33 -6.77 3.14
N SER A 196 -4.27 -6.00 2.64
CA SER A 196 -5.69 -6.34 2.66
C SER A 196 -5.99 -7.69 2.00
N MET A 197 -5.26 -8.08 0.95
CA MET A 197 -5.43 -9.40 0.33
C MET A 197 -4.83 -10.52 1.19
N GLU A 198 -3.67 -10.30 1.79
CA GLU A 198 -3.09 -11.25 2.77
C GLU A 198 -4.07 -11.45 3.95
N TRP A 199 -4.73 -10.38 4.39
CA TRP A 199 -5.78 -10.45 5.40
C TRP A 199 -6.99 -11.27 4.91
N ASN A 200 -7.53 -10.97 3.73
CA ASN A 200 -8.66 -11.73 3.16
C ASN A 200 -8.31 -13.23 3.05
N MET A 201 -7.10 -13.55 2.60
CA MET A 201 -6.63 -14.93 2.48
C MET A 201 -6.58 -15.63 3.84
N ASN A 202 -6.00 -14.99 4.86
CA ASN A 202 -5.87 -15.59 6.18
C ASN A 202 -7.20 -15.73 6.94
N ASN A 203 -8.23 -14.96 6.57
CA ASN A 203 -9.54 -15.01 7.25
C ASN A 203 -10.58 -15.85 6.51
N PHE A 204 -10.53 -15.89 5.18
CA PHE A 204 -11.59 -16.51 4.37
C PHE A 204 -11.13 -17.67 3.50
N MET A 205 -9.83 -17.78 3.20
CA MET A 205 -9.32 -18.83 2.32
C MET A 205 -8.52 -19.89 3.05
N LEU A 206 -7.73 -19.49 4.05
CA LEU A 206 -6.74 -20.34 4.69
C LEU A 206 -7.06 -20.59 6.16
N ASP A 207 -6.90 -21.83 6.62
CA ASP A 207 -6.93 -22.17 8.03
C ASP A 207 -5.60 -21.80 8.73
N GLY A 208 -5.55 -21.92 10.06
CA GLY A 208 -4.34 -21.63 10.83
C GLY A 208 -3.12 -22.53 10.53
N SER A 209 -3.30 -23.62 9.77
CA SER A 209 -2.23 -24.48 9.27
C SER A 209 -1.80 -24.13 7.83
N GLY A 210 -2.49 -23.18 7.19
CA GLY A 210 -2.31 -22.82 5.79
C GLY A 210 -3.01 -23.75 4.80
N GLY A 211 -3.89 -24.64 5.26
CA GLY A 211 -4.80 -25.42 4.41
C GLY A 211 -5.99 -24.58 3.95
N LEU A 212 -6.77 -25.04 2.97
CA LEU A 212 -8.00 -24.34 2.57
C LEU A 212 -9.10 -24.52 3.61
N ILE A 213 -9.86 -23.46 3.85
CA ILE A 213 -11.11 -23.53 4.60
C ILE A 213 -12.15 -24.28 3.75
N SER A 214 -12.91 -25.18 4.37
CA SER A 214 -13.99 -25.86 3.65
C SER A 214 -15.03 -24.87 3.16
N GLY A 215 -15.35 -24.90 1.86
CA GLY A 215 -16.28 -23.96 1.22
C GLY A 215 -15.60 -22.71 0.65
N SER A 216 -14.29 -22.52 0.83
CA SER A 216 -13.55 -21.40 0.25
C SER A 216 -12.93 -21.73 -1.11
N GLU A 217 -13.25 -22.88 -1.72
CA GLU A 217 -12.62 -23.33 -2.96
C GLU A 217 -12.85 -22.33 -4.10
N SER A 218 -14.00 -21.65 -4.10
CA SER A 218 -14.35 -20.67 -5.11
C SER A 218 -13.65 -19.31 -4.95
N LEU A 219 -13.03 -19.06 -3.80
CA LEU A 219 -12.19 -17.89 -3.56
C LEU A 219 -10.74 -18.09 -4.04
N VAL A 220 -10.36 -19.32 -4.39
CA VAL A 220 -9.02 -19.64 -4.89
C VAL A 220 -9.02 -20.12 -6.34
N THR A 221 -10.18 -20.23 -6.97
CA THR A 221 -10.31 -20.43 -8.41
C THR A 221 -10.00 -19.14 -9.18
N ASP A 222 -9.62 -19.28 -10.44
CA ASP A 222 -9.45 -18.13 -11.35
C ASP A 222 -10.74 -17.32 -11.40
N SER A 223 -10.64 -16.00 -11.24
CA SER A 223 -11.79 -15.10 -11.29
C SER A 223 -12.46 -15.16 -12.66
N PRO A 224 -13.80 -15.22 -12.75
CA PRO A 224 -14.49 -15.15 -14.04
C PRO A 224 -14.39 -13.76 -14.67
N ASP A 225 -14.57 -13.70 -15.99
CA ASP A 225 -14.84 -12.46 -16.71
C ASP A 225 -16.15 -11.84 -16.21
N THR A 226 -16.08 -10.57 -15.79
CA THR A 226 -17.20 -9.82 -15.19
C THR A 226 -17.47 -8.49 -15.91
N VAL A 227 -17.03 -8.34 -17.17
CA VAL A 227 -17.26 -7.12 -18.00
C VAL A 227 -18.71 -6.65 -18.12
N SER A 228 -19.69 -7.52 -17.84
CA SER A 228 -21.10 -7.16 -17.88
C SER A 228 -21.59 -6.34 -16.69
N ASP A 229 -20.80 -6.22 -15.62
CA ASP A 229 -21.13 -5.38 -14.47
C ASP A 229 -20.72 -3.93 -14.73
N SER A 230 -21.60 -3.18 -15.39
CA SER A 230 -21.39 -1.77 -15.70
C SER A 230 -21.59 -0.84 -14.50
N SER A 231 -22.18 -1.34 -13.42
CA SER A 231 -22.42 -0.61 -12.17
C SER A 231 -21.23 -0.60 -11.24
N TYR A 232 -20.37 -1.63 -11.32
CA TYR A 232 -19.31 -1.87 -10.35
C TYR A 232 -19.87 -1.85 -8.90
N ASP A 233 -20.94 -2.61 -8.69
CA ASP A 233 -21.57 -2.71 -7.38
C ASP A 233 -20.81 -3.75 -6.55
N LEU A 234 -19.90 -3.26 -5.70
CA LEU A 234 -19.24 -4.09 -4.69
C LEU A 234 -20.27 -4.54 -3.65
N VAL A 235 -20.86 -5.71 -3.87
CA VAL A 235 -21.75 -6.36 -2.90
C VAL A 235 -20.91 -7.24 -2.01
N ASP A 236 -20.94 -6.98 -0.70
CA ASP A 236 -20.33 -7.87 0.28
C ASP A 236 -21.03 -9.25 0.19
N PRO A 237 -20.32 -10.30 -0.25
CA PRO A 237 -20.90 -11.62 -0.35
C PRO A 237 -21.41 -12.08 1.03
N SER A 238 -22.64 -12.58 1.10
CA SER A 238 -23.22 -13.04 2.38
C SER A 238 -22.40 -14.14 3.06
N SER A 239 -21.55 -14.84 2.32
CA SER A 239 -20.66 -15.90 2.80
C SER A 239 -19.32 -15.39 3.32
N TYR A 240 -18.92 -14.16 3.00
CA TYR A 240 -17.62 -13.57 3.36
C TYR A 240 -17.80 -12.14 3.86
N SER A 241 -18.76 -11.93 4.76
CA SER A 241 -18.98 -10.64 5.40
C SER A 241 -17.67 -10.17 6.02
N ASP A 242 -17.27 -8.93 5.72
CA ASP A 242 -15.97 -8.31 6.04
C ASP A 242 -14.86 -8.46 4.99
N TRP A 243 -15.16 -8.98 3.78
CA TRP A 243 -14.18 -8.97 2.70
C TRP A 243 -13.65 -7.55 2.41
N ARG A 244 -12.33 -7.40 2.42
CA ARG A 244 -11.67 -6.11 2.15
C ARG A 244 -11.46 -5.92 0.67
N PHE A 245 -12.30 -5.12 0.04
CA PHE A 245 -12.16 -4.77 -1.37
C PHE A 245 -11.08 -3.70 -1.62
N ASP A 246 -10.77 -2.87 -0.63
CA ASP A 246 -9.68 -1.90 -0.76
C ASP A 246 -8.33 -2.60 -0.89
N VAL A 247 -7.42 -2.03 -1.69
CA VAL A 247 -6.03 -2.47 -1.77
C VAL A 247 -5.20 -1.63 -0.83
N THR A 248 -4.84 -2.23 0.31
CA THR A 248 -4.01 -1.62 1.35
C THR A 248 -2.66 -2.33 1.44
N TYR A 249 -1.59 -1.56 1.33
CA TYR A 249 -0.23 -1.96 1.70
C TYR A 249 0.05 -1.45 3.11
N GLU A 250 0.52 -2.32 3.99
CA GLU A 250 0.87 -1.94 5.36
C GLU A 250 2.23 -2.51 5.73
N PHE A 251 3.07 -1.70 6.38
CA PHE A 251 4.33 -2.17 6.94
C PHE A 251 4.76 -1.40 8.18
N SER A 252 5.68 -2.00 8.93
CA SER A 252 6.41 -1.34 10.00
C SER A 252 7.91 -1.59 9.89
N LEU A 253 8.69 -0.60 10.31
CA LEU A 253 10.13 -0.71 10.54
C LEU A 253 10.42 -0.35 11.99
N THR A 254 11.27 -1.12 12.65
CA THR A 254 11.68 -0.78 14.02
C THR A 254 12.65 0.41 14.04
N ALA A 255 12.81 1.00 15.22
CA ALA A 255 13.85 2.01 15.46
C ALA A 255 15.26 1.48 15.18
N ALA A 256 15.51 0.16 15.31
CA ALA A 256 16.80 -0.44 15.03
C ALA A 256 17.11 -0.46 13.52
N ALA A 257 16.12 -0.80 12.67
CA ALA A 257 16.28 -0.68 11.21
C ALA A 257 16.62 0.75 10.79
N LEU A 258 15.90 1.74 11.33
CA LEU A 258 16.11 3.15 11.03
C LEU A 258 17.51 3.61 11.47
N ALA A 259 17.91 3.26 12.70
CA ALA A 259 19.24 3.58 13.22
C ALA A 259 20.35 2.91 12.41
N GLY A 260 20.15 1.66 11.96
CA GLY A 260 21.08 0.94 11.08
C GLY A 260 21.30 1.63 9.72
N ALA A 261 20.30 2.36 9.24
CA ALA A 261 20.41 3.20 8.04
C ALA A 261 20.96 4.62 8.33
N GLY A 262 21.17 4.99 9.60
CA GLY A 262 21.59 6.33 10.00
C GLY A 262 20.44 7.35 10.02
N ILE A 263 19.18 6.89 10.08
CA ILE A 263 18.00 7.76 10.11
C ILE A 263 17.66 8.13 11.56
N THR A 264 17.68 9.43 11.82
CA THR A 264 17.46 10.07 13.13
C THR A 264 16.18 10.90 13.17
N GLU A 265 15.79 11.50 12.03
CA GLU A 265 14.49 12.16 11.86
C GLU A 265 13.85 11.67 10.56
N VAL A 266 12.69 11.03 10.67
CA VAL A 266 12.09 10.32 9.54
C VAL A 266 11.31 11.26 8.62
N GLU A 267 11.58 11.18 7.32
CA GLU A 267 10.68 11.60 6.24
C GLU A 267 10.30 10.37 5.41
N ILE A 268 9.01 10.22 5.08
CA ILE A 268 8.46 9.08 4.32
C ILE A 268 7.83 9.62 3.04
N LEU A 269 8.21 9.04 1.91
CA LEU A 269 7.80 9.46 0.58
C LEU A 269 7.31 8.26 -0.23
N LEU A 270 6.30 8.47 -1.07
CA LEU A 270 5.89 7.53 -2.10
C LEU A 270 6.73 7.80 -3.34
N GLN A 271 7.76 6.97 -3.56
CA GLN A 271 8.73 7.22 -4.64
C GLN A 271 9.37 5.93 -5.11
N ASN A 272 9.47 5.78 -6.43
CA ASN A 272 10.31 4.78 -7.06
C ASN A 272 11.68 5.37 -7.42
N ILE A 273 12.75 4.70 -6.99
CA ILE A 273 14.14 5.12 -7.22
C ILE A 273 14.83 4.18 -8.21
N ASP A 274 14.10 3.24 -8.81
CA ASP A 274 14.62 2.49 -9.94
C ASP A 274 14.66 3.40 -11.18
N ASP A 275 15.87 3.77 -11.61
CA ASP A 275 16.14 4.66 -12.74
C ASP A 275 15.41 4.27 -14.03
N LYS A 276 15.01 2.99 -14.17
CA LYS A 276 14.30 2.51 -15.36
C LYS A 276 12.80 2.78 -15.33
N LYS A 277 12.23 3.07 -14.16
CA LYS A 277 10.79 3.23 -13.93
C LYS A 277 10.49 4.22 -12.79
N ALA A 278 11.24 5.31 -12.69
CA ALA A 278 11.10 6.29 -11.59
C ALA A 278 9.67 6.84 -11.42
N ASP A 279 8.88 6.83 -12.50
CA ASP A 279 7.49 7.29 -12.47
C ASP A 279 6.51 6.24 -11.89
N GLU A 280 6.89 4.96 -11.76
CA GLU A 280 6.01 3.88 -11.28
C GLU A 280 6.02 3.79 -9.74
N ILE A 281 5.14 4.52 -9.05
CA ILE A 281 5.05 4.51 -7.57
C ILE A 281 4.26 3.29 -7.04
N VAL A 282 3.34 2.78 -7.85
CA VAL A 282 2.56 1.57 -7.59
C VAL A 282 2.44 0.79 -8.89
N HIS A 283 2.59 -0.53 -8.82
CA HIS A 283 2.19 -1.44 -9.89
C HIS A 283 0.97 -2.22 -9.42
N ALA A 284 -0.09 -2.17 -10.22
CA ALA A 284 -1.34 -2.91 -10.02
C ALA A 284 -1.63 -3.74 -11.29
N SER A 285 -1.63 -5.05 -11.15
CA SER A 285 -1.75 -6.11 -12.13
C SER A 285 -2.24 -7.37 -11.39
N PRO A 286 -3.46 -7.83 -11.66
CA PRO A 286 -4.40 -7.24 -12.60
C PRO A 286 -4.90 -5.88 -12.05
N SER A 287 -5.02 -4.88 -12.91
CA SER A 287 -5.80 -3.67 -12.61
C SER A 287 -6.90 -3.53 -13.64
N LYS A 288 -7.97 -2.81 -13.29
CA LYS A 288 -9.10 -2.55 -14.22
C LYS A 288 -8.69 -1.81 -15.47
N TYR A 289 -7.50 -1.22 -15.45
CA TYR A 289 -6.92 -0.49 -16.56
C TYR A 289 -5.68 -1.23 -17.07
N PRO A 290 -5.50 -1.39 -18.39
CA PRO A 290 -4.36 -2.14 -18.93
C PRO A 290 -2.98 -1.65 -18.45
N GLU A 291 -2.01 -2.57 -18.50
CA GLU A 291 -0.64 -2.46 -17.98
C GLU A 291 0.02 -1.08 -18.13
N ASN A 292 0.79 -0.68 -17.11
CA ASN A 292 1.61 0.55 -16.98
C ASN A 292 0.87 1.81 -16.52
N SER A 293 -0.20 1.66 -15.75
CA SER A 293 -0.88 2.76 -15.08
C SER A 293 0.03 3.38 -14.01
N ILE A 294 0.69 4.49 -14.38
CA ILE A 294 1.56 5.25 -13.48
C ILE A 294 0.67 6.11 -12.57
N GLY A 295 0.55 5.72 -11.30
CA GLY A 295 -0.10 6.51 -10.27
C GLY A 295 0.77 7.69 -9.82
N ASN A 296 0.29 8.91 -10.02
CA ASN A 296 0.81 10.12 -9.38
C ASN A 296 -0.04 10.43 -8.15
N PHE A 297 0.63 10.70 -7.04
CA PHE A 297 -0.01 11.09 -5.79
C PHE A 297 0.26 12.56 -5.55
N THR A 298 -0.79 13.36 -5.42
CA THR A 298 -0.65 14.76 -5.00
C THR A 298 -1.40 14.97 -3.69
N PRO A 299 -0.76 15.56 -2.66
CA PRO A 299 -1.45 15.97 -1.45
C PRO A 299 -2.70 16.77 -1.77
N VAL A 300 -3.86 16.35 -1.25
CA VAL A 300 -5.05 17.20 -1.26
C VAL A 300 -4.82 18.31 -0.23
N PRO A 301 -4.82 19.60 -0.63
CA PRO A 301 -4.67 20.68 0.33
C PRO A 301 -5.80 20.59 1.36
N GLU A 302 -5.46 20.65 2.65
CA GLU A 302 -6.48 20.74 3.69
C GLU A 302 -7.39 21.94 3.39
N PRO A 303 -8.72 21.79 3.43
CA PRO A 303 -9.62 22.89 3.14
C PRO A 303 -9.29 24.04 4.09
N ALA A 304 -9.05 25.24 3.54
CA ALA A 304 -8.73 26.47 4.27
C ALA A 304 -9.76 26.86 5.35
N SER A 305 -10.87 26.12 5.42
CA SER A 305 -11.87 26.09 6.48
C SER A 305 -11.29 26.02 7.91
N ILE A 306 -10.18 25.31 8.16
CA ILE A 306 -9.54 25.31 9.51
C ILE A 306 -8.94 26.69 9.84
N ALA A 307 -8.28 27.33 8.86
CA ALA A 307 -7.77 28.69 9.04
C ALA A 307 -8.92 29.69 9.24
N LEU A 308 -10.04 29.50 8.54
CA LEU A 308 -11.26 30.31 8.71
C LEU A 308 -11.94 30.11 10.08
N LEU A 309 -11.95 28.88 10.62
CA LEU A 309 -12.50 28.61 11.96
C LEU A 309 -11.67 29.29 13.06
N LEU A 310 -10.34 29.29 12.93
CA LEU A 310 -9.42 29.94 13.86
C LEU A 310 -9.49 31.48 13.75
N CYS A 311 -9.58 32.02 12.54
CA CYS A 311 -9.77 33.46 12.34
C CYS A 311 -11.16 33.94 12.82
N GLY A 312 -12.20 33.11 12.71
CA GLY A 312 -13.55 33.42 13.17
C GLY A 312 -13.68 33.43 14.71
N ALA A 313 -13.04 32.49 15.41
CA ALA A 313 -13.08 32.43 16.87
C ALA A 313 -12.38 33.62 17.55
N GLY A 314 -11.29 34.13 16.96
CA GLY A 314 -10.58 35.31 17.46
C GLY A 314 -11.42 36.60 17.46
N MET A 315 -12.35 36.74 16.51
CA MET A 315 -13.20 37.93 16.41
C MET A 315 -14.40 37.93 17.37
N VAL A 316 -14.84 36.76 17.85
CA VAL A 316 -15.95 36.66 18.83
C VAL A 316 -15.47 37.00 20.26
N GLY A 317 -14.19 36.78 20.57
CA GLY A 317 -13.61 37.11 21.88
C GLY A 317 -13.33 38.61 22.13
N ALA A 318 -13.21 39.42 21.07
CA ALA A 318 -12.81 40.83 21.19
C ALA A 318 -13.95 41.82 21.49
N ARG A 319 -15.20 41.35 21.66
CA ARG A 319 -16.38 42.25 21.75
C ARG A 319 -17.07 42.37 23.11
N ARG A 320 -16.38 42.10 24.22
CA ARG A 320 -16.91 42.38 25.58
C ARG A 320 -15.87 43.01 26.51
N ARG A 321 -15.89 44.35 26.58
CA ARG A 321 -15.96 45.18 27.82
C ARG A 321 -15.56 46.63 27.52
N LYS A 322 -16.56 47.49 27.34
CA LYS A 322 -16.51 48.88 27.81
C LYS A 322 -17.88 49.18 28.40
N ASN A 323 -17.95 49.28 29.72
CA ASN A 323 -18.95 49.99 30.51
C ASN A 323 -18.38 50.12 31.92
N ALA A 324 -17.65 51.21 32.14
CA ALA A 324 -17.42 51.91 33.40
C ALA A 324 -17.10 53.36 33.03
#